data_AF-A0A8T3NRQ5-F1
#
_entry.id   AF-A0A8T3NRQ5-F1
#
_cell.length_a   1.000
_cell.length_b   1.000
_cell.length_c   1.000
_cell.angle_alpha   90.00
_cell.angle_beta   90.00
_cell.angle_gamma   90.00
#
_symmetry.space_group_name_H-M   'P 1'
#
loop_
_entity.id
_entity.type
_entity.pdbx_description
1 polymer ?
#
loop_
_entity_poly.entity_id
_entity_poly.type
_entity_poly.pdbx_seq_one_letter_code
_entity_poly.pdbx_strand_id
1 'polypeptide(L)'
;WAAKGTRLLGVRAVLARSFERIHRSNLVGMGVLPLQFMPGEGATSLGLSGRETYDIEGLGEQPVPRSHVRVLVHGDGGERSFHAMARLDGPIEVEYFRHGGILPAVLRRLAGV
;
A
#
# COMPACT_ATOMS: atom_id res chain seq x y z
N TRP A 1 -7.32 -13.84 9.91
CA TRP A 1 -8.18 -12.68 9.63
C TRP A 1 -7.46 -11.33 9.57
N ALA A 2 -6.13 -11.27 9.75
CA ALA A 2 -5.39 -10.02 9.88
C ALA A 2 -5.51 -9.05 8.68
N ALA A 3 -5.59 -9.53 7.43
CA ALA A 3 -5.76 -8.64 6.27
C ALA A 3 -7.23 -8.37 5.92
N LYS A 4 -8.10 -9.39 6.04
CA LYS A 4 -9.53 -9.25 5.75
C LYS A 4 -10.22 -8.27 6.70
N GLY A 5 -9.90 -8.33 8.00
CA GLY A 5 -10.38 -7.35 8.98
C GLY A 5 -9.96 -5.92 8.62
N THR A 6 -8.67 -5.72 8.32
CA THR A 6 -8.12 -4.43 7.87
C THR A 6 -8.90 -3.84 6.70
N ARG A 7 -9.17 -4.65 5.66
CA ARG A 7 -9.96 -4.18 4.50
C ARG A 7 -11.40 -3.83 4.85
N LEU A 8 -12.05 -4.62 5.70
CA LEU A 8 -13.44 -4.41 6.14
C LEU A 8 -13.60 -3.14 7.01
N LEU A 9 -12.54 -2.74 7.72
CA LEU A 9 -12.48 -1.47 8.45
C LEU A 9 -12.20 -0.26 7.55
N GLY A 10 -12.14 -0.45 6.23
CA GLY A 10 -11.95 0.63 5.26
C GLY A 10 -10.50 1.01 4.98
N VAL A 11 -9.51 0.34 5.59
CA VAL A 11 -8.09 0.60 5.35
C VAL A 11 -7.74 0.34 3.88
N ARG A 12 -7.06 1.31 3.24
CA ARG A 12 -6.65 1.26 1.82
C ARG A 12 -5.15 1.03 1.64
N ALA A 13 -4.34 1.45 2.60
CA ALA A 13 -2.90 1.24 2.63
C ALA A 13 -2.41 1.02 4.06
N VAL A 14 -1.30 0.32 4.22
CA VAL A 14 -0.57 0.17 5.49
C VAL A 14 0.85 0.64 5.27
N LEU A 15 1.32 1.57 6.10
CA LEU A 15 2.70 2.09 6.05
C LEU A 15 3.50 1.54 7.23
N ALA A 16 4.62 0.87 6.96
CA ALA A 16 5.45 0.26 8.00
C ALA A 16 6.95 0.33 7.66
N ARG A 17 7.82 0.08 8.65
CA ARG A 17 9.28 -0.04 8.41
C ARG A 17 9.64 -1.35 7.70
N SER A 18 8.90 -2.41 7.99
CA SER A 18 9.07 -3.73 7.39
C SER A 18 7.76 -4.52 7.53
N PHE A 19 7.66 -5.61 6.77
CA PHE A 19 6.54 -6.54 6.86
C PHE A 19 7.07 -7.97 7.00
N GLU A 20 6.34 -8.79 7.76
CA GLU A 20 6.45 -10.24 7.62
C GLU A 20 5.92 -10.64 6.22
N ARG A 21 6.61 -11.58 5.58
CA ARG A 21 6.41 -11.96 4.17
C ARG A 21 4.97 -12.40 3.88
N ILE A 22 4.39 -13.27 4.70
CA ILE A 22 3.05 -13.83 4.50
C ILE A 22 1.99 -12.75 4.78
N HIS A 23 2.17 -11.94 5.83
CA HIS A 23 1.24 -10.85 6.13
C HIS A 23 1.17 -9.83 4.98
N ARG A 24 2.33 -9.46 4.41
CA ARG A 24 2.41 -8.57 3.25
C ARG A 24 1.60 -9.08 2.07
N SER A 25 1.80 -10.34 1.66
CA SER A 25 1.04 -10.94 0.54
C SER A 25 -0.47 -11.00 0.83
N ASN A 26 -0.86 -11.23 2.09
CA ASN A 26 -2.28 -11.22 2.48
C ASN A 26 -2.91 -9.83 2.35
N LEU A 27 -2.18 -8.74 2.68
CA LEU A 27 -2.67 -7.37 2.48
C LEU A 27 -2.93 -7.09 0.99
N VAL A 28 -1.97 -7.43 0.13
CA VAL A 28 -2.11 -7.31 -1.33
C VAL A 28 -3.30 -8.12 -1.83
N GLY A 29 -3.45 -9.36 -1.37
CA GLY A 29 -4.58 -10.22 -1.73
C GLY A 29 -5.94 -9.62 -1.36
N MET A 30 -6.01 -8.76 -0.36
CA MET A 30 -7.23 -8.02 0.03
C MET A 30 -7.36 -6.65 -0.64
N GLY A 31 -6.46 -6.30 -1.55
CA GLY A 31 -6.45 -4.99 -2.22
C GLY A 31 -5.98 -3.84 -1.32
N VAL A 32 -5.27 -4.13 -0.23
CA VAL A 32 -4.66 -3.14 0.66
C VAL A 32 -3.20 -2.95 0.23
N LEU A 33 -2.77 -1.70 0.01
CA LEU A 33 -1.43 -1.37 -0.46
C LEU A 33 -0.41 -1.42 0.70
N PRO A 34 0.55 -2.36 0.74
CA PRO A 34 1.65 -2.30 1.70
C PRO A 34 2.70 -1.27 1.24
N LEU A 35 2.89 -0.23 2.01
CA LEU A 35 3.93 0.78 1.83
C LEU A 35 5.03 0.58 2.86
N GLN A 36 6.28 0.62 2.40
CA GLN A 36 7.44 0.56 3.27
C GLN A 36 8.22 1.88 3.22
N PHE A 37 8.57 2.41 4.39
CA PHE A 37 9.51 3.54 4.49
C PHE A 37 10.84 3.22 3.76
N MET A 38 11.55 4.25 3.29
CA MET A 38 12.89 4.07 2.74
C MET A 38 13.87 3.62 3.84
N PRO A 39 15.02 3.02 3.48
CA PRO A 39 16.00 2.56 4.46
C PRO A 39 16.40 3.68 5.43
N GLY A 40 16.29 3.42 6.74
CA GLY A 40 16.61 4.39 7.79
C GLY A 40 15.46 5.32 8.19
N GLU A 41 14.35 5.33 7.45
CA GLU A 41 13.18 6.16 7.76
C GLU A 41 12.13 5.46 8.62
N GLY A 42 11.24 6.24 9.21
CA GLY A 42 10.04 5.77 9.89
C GLY A 42 9.24 6.92 10.48
N ALA A 43 8.10 6.59 11.11
CA ALA A 43 7.19 7.58 11.65
C ALA A 43 7.89 8.62 12.55
N THR A 44 8.73 8.17 13.50
CA THR A 44 9.44 9.08 14.42
C THR A 44 10.43 9.99 13.71
N SER A 45 11.26 9.48 12.79
CA SER A 45 12.26 10.31 12.10
C SER A 45 11.63 11.29 11.12
N LEU A 46 10.45 10.96 10.60
CA LEU A 46 9.65 11.83 9.73
C LEU A 46 8.66 12.71 10.51
N GLY A 47 8.65 12.64 11.85
CA GLY A 47 7.75 13.44 12.69
C GLY A 47 6.25 13.15 12.49
N LEU A 48 5.89 11.94 12.07
CA LEU A 48 4.52 11.53 11.84
C LEU A 48 3.81 11.22 13.16
N SER A 49 2.77 11.98 13.47
CA SER A 49 1.95 11.80 14.67
C SER A 49 0.80 10.81 14.48
N GLY A 50 0.41 10.55 13.22
CA GLY A 50 -0.76 9.76 12.86
C GLY A 50 -2.07 10.54 12.84
N ARG A 51 -2.03 11.86 13.08
CA ARG A 51 -3.19 12.76 12.99
C ARG A 51 -3.31 13.46 11.63
N GLU A 52 -2.30 13.29 10.79
CA GLU A 52 -2.22 13.89 9.46
C GLU A 52 -3.14 13.15 8.47
N THR A 53 -3.45 13.82 7.36
CA THR A 53 -4.03 13.19 6.17
C THR A 53 -2.91 12.85 5.19
N TYR A 54 -3.05 11.71 4.51
CA TYR A 54 -2.00 11.16 3.65
C TYR A 54 -2.53 10.93 2.23
N ASP A 55 -1.87 11.53 1.23
CA ASP A 55 -2.08 11.20 -0.17
C ASP A 55 -0.92 10.35 -0.70
N ILE A 56 -1.23 9.37 -1.53
CA ILE A 56 -0.24 8.45 -2.13
C ILE A 56 -0.27 8.66 -3.63
N GLU A 57 0.83 9.18 -4.17
CA GLU A 57 1.00 9.51 -5.58
C GLU A 57 2.08 8.66 -6.25
N GLY A 58 2.03 8.56 -7.58
CA GLY A 58 3.08 7.91 -8.37
C GLY A 58 2.94 6.39 -8.55
N LEU A 59 1.82 5.79 -8.14
CA LEU A 59 1.54 4.37 -8.44
C LEU A 59 1.18 4.13 -9.92
N GLY A 60 0.57 5.14 -10.57
CA GLY A 60 0.11 5.07 -11.96
C GLY A 60 -1.00 4.06 -12.21
N GLU A 61 -1.43 3.92 -13.47
CA GLU A 61 -2.42 2.91 -13.87
C GLU A 61 -1.82 1.49 -13.99
N GLN A 62 -0.50 1.42 -14.22
CA GLN A 62 0.27 0.19 -14.36
C GLN A 62 1.46 0.22 -13.39
N PRO A 63 1.24 -0.11 -12.10
CA PRO A 63 2.31 -0.16 -11.12
C PRO A 63 3.36 -1.19 -11.54
N VAL A 64 4.63 -0.84 -11.38
CA VAL A 64 5.72 -1.83 -11.51
C VAL A 64 6.04 -2.44 -10.14
N PRO A 65 6.50 -3.70 -10.07
CA PRO A 65 6.90 -4.28 -8.80
C PRO A 65 7.92 -3.40 -8.06
N ARG A 66 7.69 -3.19 -6.77
CA ARG A 66 8.55 -2.36 -5.90
C ARG A 66 8.71 -0.90 -6.34
N SER A 67 7.74 -0.34 -7.05
CA SER A 67 7.76 1.08 -7.42
C SER A 67 7.85 1.99 -6.20
N HIS A 68 8.61 3.08 -6.32
CA HIS A 68 8.57 4.16 -5.34
C HIS A 68 7.33 5.03 -5.56
N VAL A 69 6.68 5.42 -4.48
CA VAL A 69 5.56 6.36 -4.44
C VAL A 69 5.98 7.60 -3.67
N ARG A 70 5.31 8.72 -3.94
CA ARG A 70 5.40 9.94 -3.12
C ARG A 70 4.23 9.92 -2.15
N VAL A 71 4.51 10.10 -0.86
CA VAL A 71 3.49 10.26 0.17
C VAL A 71 3.46 11.72 0.59
N LEU A 72 2.35 12.40 0.30
CA LEU A 72 2.08 13.74 0.79
C LEU A 72 1.43 13.64 2.17
N VAL A 73 1.82 14.53 3.08
CA VAL A 73 1.35 14.57 4.46
C VAL A 73 0.81 15.97 4.73
N HIS A 74 -0.46 16.03 5.08
CA HIS A 74 -1.20 17.26 5.37
C HIS A 74 -1.56 17.32 6.84
N GLY A 75 -1.15 18.37 7.54
CA GLY A 75 -1.50 18.58 8.95
C GLY A 75 -1.06 19.94 9.47
N ASP A 76 -1.23 20.16 10.77
CA ASP A 76 -1.02 21.47 11.42
C ASP A 76 0.40 22.02 11.28
N GLY A 77 1.38 21.15 11.05
CA GLY A 77 2.79 21.52 10.83
C GLY A 77 3.13 21.92 9.39
N GLY A 78 2.14 22.04 8.50
CA GLY A 78 2.31 22.34 7.08
C GLY A 78 2.38 21.09 6.20
N GLU A 79 2.46 21.32 4.89
CA GLU A 79 2.60 20.26 3.89
C GLU A 79 4.04 19.74 3.86
N ARG A 80 4.19 18.41 3.90
CA ARG A 80 5.48 17.74 3.73
C ARG A 80 5.31 16.48 2.90
N SER A 81 6.40 15.98 2.34
CA SER A 81 6.37 14.76 1.53
C SER A 81 7.59 13.89 1.77
N PHE A 82 7.41 12.58 1.64
CA PHE A 82 8.50 11.60 1.65
C PHE A 82 8.24 10.50 0.62
N HIS A 83 9.26 9.68 0.33
CA HIS A 83 9.12 8.53 -0.55
C HIS A 83 8.87 7.25 0.24
N ALA A 84 8.09 6.34 -0.34
CA ALA A 84 7.91 5.00 0.19
C ALA A 84 7.97 3.98 -0.95
N MET A 85 8.34 2.75 -0.64
CA MET A 85 8.28 1.65 -1.60
C MET A 85 6.93 0.94 -1.51
N ALA A 86 6.23 0.83 -2.64
CA ALA A 86 5.05 -0.02 -2.76
C ALA A 86 5.48 -1.49 -2.81
N ARG A 87 5.17 -2.25 -1.75
CA ARG A 87 5.60 -3.65 -1.57
C ARG A 87 4.74 -4.65 -2.33
N LEU A 88 4.51 -4.36 -3.62
CA LEU A 88 4.04 -5.30 -4.63
C LEU A 88 5.30 -5.97 -5.19
N ASP A 89 5.64 -7.16 -4.68
CA ASP A 89 6.97 -7.76 -4.90
C ASP A 89 7.07 -8.53 -6.23
N GLY A 90 5.95 -8.76 -6.93
CA GLY A 90 5.95 -9.43 -8.23
C GLY A 90 4.74 -9.10 -9.10
N PRO A 91 4.74 -9.52 -10.39
CA PRO A 91 3.70 -9.16 -11.36
C PRO A 91 2.29 -9.60 -10.96
N ILE A 92 2.15 -10.80 -10.40
CA ILE A 92 0.85 -11.32 -9.96
C ILE A 92 0.23 -10.48 -8.83
N GLU A 93 1.08 -9.92 -7.97
CA GLU A 93 0.64 -9.05 -6.87
C GLU A 93 0.19 -7.69 -7.38
N VAL A 94 0.86 -7.17 -8.41
CA VAL A 94 0.40 -5.97 -9.14
C VAL A 94 -0.98 -6.22 -9.74
N GLU A 95 -1.18 -7.34 -10.43
CA GLU A 95 -2.46 -7.71 -11.03
C GLU A 95 -3.57 -7.79 -9.98
N TYR A 96 -3.34 -8.51 -8.88
CA TYR A 96 -4.30 -8.60 -7.77
C TYR A 96 -4.64 -7.22 -7.21
N PHE A 97 -3.64 -6.38 -6.95
CA PHE A 97 -3.87 -5.04 -6.42
C PHE A 97 -4.71 -4.18 -7.35
N ARG A 98 -4.40 -4.17 -8.67
CA ARG A 98 -5.15 -3.40 -9.68
C ARG A 98 -6.61 -3.80 -9.77
N HIS A 99 -6.93 -5.07 -9.53
CA HIS A 99 -8.30 -5.55 -9.52
C HIS A 99 -9.01 -5.41 -8.17
N GLY A 100 -8.34 -4.83 -7.16
CA GLY A 100 -8.92 -4.64 -5.82
C GLY A 100 -8.84 -5.88 -4.93
N GLY A 101 -8.00 -6.84 -5.27
CA GLY A 101 -7.72 -8.07 -4.52
C GLY A 101 -7.71 -9.33 -5.39
N ILE A 102 -7.28 -10.44 -4.79
CA ILE A 102 -7.19 -11.74 -5.46
C ILE A 102 -8.55 -12.27 -5.92
N LEU A 103 -9.59 -12.16 -5.09
CA LEU A 103 -10.92 -12.68 -5.42
C LEU A 103 -11.55 -11.93 -6.61
N PRO A 104 -11.57 -10.58 -6.64
CA PRO A 104 -11.99 -9.86 -7.84
C PRO A 104 -11.17 -10.20 -9.09
N ALA A 105 -9.84 -10.34 -8.98
CA ALA A 105 -8.98 -10.67 -10.11
C ALA A 105 -9.33 -12.06 -10.70
N VAL A 106 -9.48 -13.06 -9.83
CA VAL A 106 -9.85 -14.42 -10.24
C VAL A 106 -11.26 -14.44 -10.85
N LEU A 107 -12.22 -13.73 -10.26
CA LEU A 107 -13.59 -13.69 -10.78
C LEU A 107 -13.65 -13.07 -12.19
N ARG A 108 -12.91 -11.98 -12.41
CA ARG A 108 -12.74 -11.33 -13.73
C ARG A 108 -12.17 -12.29 -14.77
N ARG A 109 -11.07 -12.97 -14.43
CA ARG A 109 -10.45 -13.99 -15.28
C ARG A 109 -11.42 -15.13 -15.66
N LEU A 110 -12.24 -15.60 -14.71
CA LEU A 110 -13.23 -16.64 -14.97
C LEU A 110 -14.39 -16.15 -15.83
N ALA A 111 -14.80 -14.89 -15.66
CA ALA A 111 -15.83 -14.25 -16.47
C ALA A 111 -15.35 -13.81 -17.86
N GLY A 112 -14.03 -13.89 -18.12
CA GLY A 112 -13.42 -13.49 -19.39
C GLY A 112 -13.40 -11.98 -19.61
N VAL A 113 -13.46 -11.17 -18.54
CA VAL A 113 -13.53 -9.69 -18.55
C VAL A 113 -12.54 -9.05 -17.60
#